data_AF-A0A6D2IP25-F1
#
_entry.id   AF-A0A6D2IP25-F1
#
_cell.length_a   1.000
_cell.length_b   1.000
_cell.length_c   1.000
_cell.angle_alpha   90.00
_cell.angle_beta   90.00
_cell.angle_gamma   90.00
#
_symmetry.space_group_name_H-M   'P 1'
#
loop_
_entity.id
_entity.type
_entity.pdbx_description
1 polymer ?
#
loop_
_entity_poly.entity_id
_entity_poly.type
_entity_poly.pdbx_seq_one_letter_code
_entity_poly.pdbx_strand_id
1 'polypeptide(L)'
;MQYKKFTVVCEGFDSDLFAWKRLDHVILPKGEFLQISSVPVSNNRFLHWLTTSNKNVFRFCMKTETWSLLPLPNDLLYSSSLVLTNYEGKLGIIRWRPKSGRELKWTWVLDSTFGKSWVNPKEEKSIVEEDKFVKPVWLHPSNDVILMAGFDWVGLYNMKTNNRMKPQRFKVSLPYSFDYTSSSVNYFPFRSDYEKLDLNEDDVET
;
A
#
# COMPACT_ATOMS: atom_id res chain seq x y z
N MET A 1 -9.38 28.02 7.02
CA MET A 1 -8.86 27.37 5.79
C MET A 1 -9.97 26.56 5.14
N GLN A 2 -10.38 26.90 3.90
CA GLN A 2 -11.27 26.05 3.10
C GLN A 2 -10.44 24.91 2.52
N TYR A 3 -10.59 23.69 3.04
CA TYR A 3 -9.96 22.53 2.41
C TYR A 3 -10.61 22.27 1.05
N LYS A 4 -9.78 22.16 0.01
CA LYS A 4 -10.21 21.89 -1.37
C LYS A 4 -10.71 20.44 -1.50
N LYS A 5 -11.71 20.23 -2.34
CA LYS A 5 -12.07 18.89 -2.83
C LYS A 5 -11.05 18.49 -3.89
N PHE A 6 -10.66 17.21 -3.90
CA PHE A 6 -9.73 16.67 -4.88
C PHE A 6 -10.50 15.83 -5.90
N THR A 7 -10.27 16.07 -7.18
CA THR A 7 -10.87 15.31 -8.28
C THR A 7 -9.83 14.35 -8.84
N VAL A 8 -10.14 13.06 -8.82
CA VAL A 8 -9.34 12.02 -9.45
C VAL A 8 -9.83 11.84 -10.88
N VAL A 9 -8.92 12.00 -11.84
CA VAL A 9 -9.12 11.63 -13.24
C VAL A 9 -8.54 10.24 -13.44
N CYS A 10 -9.30 9.34 -14.06
CA CYS A 10 -8.83 8.00 -14.36
C CYS A 10 -9.02 7.68 -15.84
N GLU A 11 -7.99 7.11 -16.42
CA GLU A 11 -7.93 6.66 -17.79
C GLU A 11 -7.35 5.24 -17.78
N GLY A 12 -8.04 4.32 -18.45
CA GLY A 12 -7.58 2.95 -18.67
C GLY A 12 -7.05 2.82 -20.09
N PHE A 13 -5.94 2.13 -20.27
CA PHE A 13 -5.45 1.76 -21.60
C PHE A 13 -5.89 0.34 -21.91
N ASP A 14 -6.62 0.17 -23.01
CA ASP A 14 -7.01 -1.13 -23.55
C ASP A 14 -5.97 -1.55 -24.59
N SER A 15 -5.23 -2.63 -24.31
CA SER A 15 -4.18 -3.12 -25.19
C SER A 15 -4.72 -3.76 -26.47
N ASP A 16 -5.92 -4.35 -26.42
CA ASP A 16 -6.53 -5.05 -27.55
C ASP A 16 -7.09 -4.04 -28.56
N LEU A 17 -7.69 -2.96 -28.05
CA LEU A 17 -8.16 -1.83 -28.86
C LEU A 17 -7.07 -0.79 -29.14
N PHE A 18 -5.92 -0.91 -28.48
CA PHE A 18 -4.81 0.05 -28.50
C PHE A 18 -5.29 1.50 -28.27
N ALA A 19 -6.19 1.69 -27.31
CA ALA A 19 -6.89 2.94 -27.10
C ALA A 19 -7.02 3.30 -25.61
N TRP A 20 -7.05 4.60 -25.34
CA TRP A 20 -7.34 5.11 -24.00
C TRP A 20 -8.85 5.29 -23.83
N LYS A 21 -9.37 4.80 -22.71
CA LYS A 21 -10.75 5.01 -22.26
C LYS A 21 -10.73 5.88 -21.01
N ARG A 22 -11.46 6.99 -21.05
CA ARG A 22 -11.66 7.85 -19.88
C ARG A 22 -12.82 7.33 -19.04
N LEU A 23 -12.60 7.19 -17.74
CA LEU A 23 -13.62 6.79 -16.78
C LEU A 23 -14.20 8.02 -16.06
N ASP A 24 -15.32 7.81 -15.37
CA ASP A 24 -15.96 8.86 -14.58
C ASP A 24 -15.02 9.44 -13.52
N HIS A 25 -15.12 10.76 -13.35
CA HIS A 25 -14.36 11.48 -12.35
C HIS A 25 -14.86 11.17 -10.94
N VAL A 26 -13.91 11.01 -10.01
CA VAL A 26 -14.24 10.82 -8.61
C VAL A 26 -13.85 12.03 -7.80
N ILE A 27 -14.81 12.56 -7.04
CA ILE A 27 -14.57 13.64 -6.10
C ILE A 27 -14.33 13.01 -4.73
N LEU A 28 -13.10 13.12 -4.23
CA LEU A 28 -12.75 12.61 -2.91
C LEU A 28 -13.31 13.49 -1.79
N PRO A 29 -13.56 12.91 -0.59
CA PRO A 29 -13.93 13.67 0.59
C PRO A 29 -12.92 14.77 0.91
N LYS A 30 -13.41 15.78 1.63
CA LYS A 30 -12.63 16.96 1.97
C LYS A 30 -11.40 16.58 2.82
N GLY A 31 -10.21 16.94 2.34
CA GLY A 31 -8.94 16.61 3.00
C GLY A 31 -8.39 15.23 2.63
N GLU A 32 -9.00 14.52 1.67
CA GLU A 32 -8.49 13.27 1.13
C GLU A 32 -7.98 13.43 -0.29
N PHE A 33 -6.82 12.83 -0.54
CA PHE A 33 -6.21 12.74 -1.85
C PHE A 33 -5.37 11.46 -1.92
N LEU A 34 -4.95 11.09 -3.14
CA LEU A 34 -4.02 9.99 -3.36
C LEU A 34 -2.59 10.54 -3.39
N GLN A 35 -1.63 9.73 -2.93
CA GLN A 35 -0.23 10.09 -3.06
C GLN A 35 0.21 9.89 -4.51
N ILE A 36 0.93 10.87 -5.09
CA ILE A 36 1.33 10.89 -6.51
C ILE A 36 2.12 9.63 -6.93
N SER A 37 2.70 8.91 -5.97
CA SER A 37 3.53 7.72 -6.16
C SER A 37 2.96 6.45 -5.53
N SER A 38 1.68 6.42 -5.13
CA SER A 38 1.11 5.21 -4.51
C SER A 38 0.81 4.17 -5.57
N VAL A 39 1.56 3.06 -5.57
CA VAL A 39 1.21 1.87 -6.35
C VAL A 39 -0.04 1.23 -5.74
N PRO A 40 -1.06 0.91 -6.56
CA PRO A 40 -2.22 0.18 -6.06
C PRO A 40 -1.83 -1.21 -5.58
N VAL A 41 -2.52 -1.67 -4.54
CA VAL A 41 -2.57 -3.08 -4.20
C VAL A 41 -3.67 -3.74 -5.02
N SER A 42 -3.27 -4.64 -5.92
CA SER A 42 -4.21 -5.51 -6.63
C SER A 42 -4.62 -6.69 -5.75
N ASN A 43 -5.92 -6.91 -5.61
CA ASN A 43 -6.51 -8.03 -4.88
C ASN A 43 -7.94 -8.28 -5.37
N ASN A 44 -8.28 -9.53 -5.70
CA ASN A 44 -9.64 -9.99 -6.03
C ASN A 44 -10.39 -9.11 -7.05
N ARG A 45 -9.74 -8.75 -8.16
CA ARG A 45 -10.26 -7.85 -9.22
C ARG A 45 -10.48 -6.39 -8.81
N PHE A 46 -9.88 -5.97 -7.70
CA PHE A 46 -9.88 -4.58 -7.27
C PHE A 46 -8.47 -4.02 -7.19
N LEU A 47 -8.35 -2.73 -7.49
CA LEU A 47 -7.17 -1.93 -7.20
C LEU A 47 -7.45 -1.07 -5.98
N HIS A 48 -6.53 -1.05 -5.02
CA HIS A 48 -6.71 -0.36 -3.76
C HIS A 48 -5.57 0.60 -3.49
N TRP A 49 -5.91 1.82 -3.04
CA TRP A 49 -4.97 2.84 -2.63
C TRP A 49 -5.31 3.32 -1.23
N LEU A 50 -4.29 3.53 -0.42
CA LEU A 50 -4.46 4.25 0.83
C LEU A 50 -4.56 5.76 0.52
N THR A 51 -5.58 6.43 1.08
CA THR A 51 -5.66 7.89 1.00
C THR A 51 -4.63 8.53 1.92
N THR A 52 -4.12 9.71 1.57
CA THR A 52 -3.10 10.42 2.36
C THR A 52 -3.56 10.84 3.76
N SER A 53 -4.87 10.89 3.98
CA SER A 53 -5.46 11.12 5.30
C SER A 53 -5.32 9.91 6.24
N ASN A 54 -4.96 8.73 5.72
CA ASN A 54 -4.99 7.45 6.41
C ASN A 54 -6.36 7.14 7.05
N LYS A 55 -7.46 7.61 6.45
CA LYS A 55 -8.84 7.36 6.92
C LYS A 55 -9.59 6.36 6.07
N ASN A 56 -9.28 6.31 4.78
CA ASN A 56 -9.96 5.44 3.83
C ASN A 56 -8.98 4.73 2.91
N VAL A 57 -9.41 3.57 2.43
CA VAL A 57 -8.92 2.93 1.21
C VAL A 57 -9.82 3.36 0.06
N PHE A 58 -9.21 3.97 -0.95
CA PHE A 58 -9.83 4.22 -2.23
C PHE A 58 -9.73 2.96 -3.09
N ARG A 59 -10.86 2.50 -3.63
CA ARG A 59 -10.95 1.22 -4.32
C ARG A 59 -11.60 1.38 -5.68
N PHE A 60 -10.99 0.75 -6.68
CA PHE A 60 -11.52 0.58 -8.02
C PHE A 60 -11.92 -0.87 -8.27
N CYS A 61 -13.14 -1.12 -8.74
CA CYS A 61 -13.59 -2.43 -9.19
C CYS A 61 -13.35 -2.56 -10.69
N MET A 62 -12.47 -3.45 -11.12
CA MET A 62 -12.16 -3.60 -12.54
C MET A 62 -13.33 -4.21 -13.32
N LYS A 63 -14.14 -5.07 -12.69
CA LYS A 63 -15.30 -5.72 -13.33
C LYS A 63 -16.43 -4.76 -13.69
N THR A 64 -16.74 -3.82 -12.79
CA THR A 64 -17.85 -2.88 -12.97
C THR A 64 -17.38 -1.47 -13.32
N GLU A 65 -16.06 -1.25 -13.35
CA GLU A 65 -15.42 0.06 -13.53
C GLU A 65 -15.92 1.13 -12.55
N THR A 66 -16.31 0.70 -11.34
CA THR A 66 -16.85 1.59 -10.30
C THR A 66 -15.85 1.87 -9.20
N TRP A 67 -16.02 3.04 -8.58
CA TRP A 67 -15.20 3.50 -7.48
C TRP A 67 -15.93 3.39 -6.15
N SER A 68 -15.19 3.11 -5.08
CA SER A 68 -15.73 3.12 -3.72
C SER A 68 -14.67 3.56 -2.72
N LEU A 69 -15.14 4.00 -1.55
CA LEU A 69 -14.31 4.30 -0.40
C LEU A 69 -14.64 3.32 0.71
N LEU A 70 -13.60 2.75 1.31
CA LEU A 70 -13.69 1.85 2.44
C LEU A 70 -13.03 2.51 3.65
N PRO A 71 -13.77 2.82 4.72
CA PRO A 71 -13.18 3.41 5.91
C PRO A 71 -12.24 2.43 6.61
N LEU A 72 -11.16 2.95 7.19
CA LEU A 72 -10.26 2.20 8.06
C LEU A 72 -10.83 2.05 9.47
N PRO A 73 -10.38 1.04 10.25
CA PRO A 73 -10.73 0.91 11.66
C PRO A 73 -10.30 2.14 12.45
N ASN A 74 -11.13 2.52 13.43
CA ASN A 74 -10.86 3.69 14.27
C ASN A 74 -9.50 3.62 14.97
N ASP A 75 -9.05 2.41 15.33
CA ASP A 75 -7.77 2.18 16.02
C ASP A 75 -6.55 2.52 15.15
N LEU A 76 -6.72 2.58 13.83
CA LEU A 76 -5.68 2.97 12.87
C LEU A 76 -5.64 4.48 12.60
N LEU A 77 -6.71 5.20 12.95
CA LEU A 77 -6.74 6.65 12.86
C LEU A 77 -5.58 7.20 13.70
N TYR A 78 -4.91 8.24 13.21
CA TYR A 78 -3.74 8.87 13.83
C TYR A 78 -2.44 8.05 13.80
N SER A 79 -2.38 6.92 13.09
CA SER A 79 -1.09 6.27 12.82
C SER A 79 -0.28 7.06 11.80
N SER A 80 0.99 7.35 12.13
CA SER A 80 1.89 8.12 11.26
C SER A 80 2.36 7.35 10.04
N SER A 81 2.25 6.02 10.03
CA SER A 81 2.74 5.18 8.94
C SER A 81 1.89 3.92 8.81
N LEU A 82 1.15 3.84 7.71
CA LEU A 82 0.36 2.69 7.30
C LEU A 82 0.81 2.25 5.91
N VAL A 83 0.86 0.95 5.67
CA VAL A 83 1.10 0.38 4.34
C VAL A 83 -0.03 -0.58 4.03
N LEU A 84 -0.65 -0.37 2.87
CA LEU A 84 -1.64 -1.26 2.31
C LEU A 84 -0.92 -2.39 1.56
N THR A 85 -1.41 -3.62 1.66
CA THR A 85 -0.75 -4.78 1.05
C THR A 85 -1.73 -5.90 0.73
N ASN A 86 -1.32 -6.83 -0.14
CA ASN A 86 -1.97 -8.13 -0.31
C ASN A 86 -1.17 -9.17 0.50
N TYR A 87 -1.84 -9.86 1.42
CA TYR A 87 -1.26 -10.89 2.27
C TYR A 87 -2.15 -12.12 2.23
N GLU A 88 -1.60 -13.24 1.73
CA GLU A 88 -2.33 -14.51 1.60
C GLU A 88 -3.67 -14.36 0.86
N GLY A 89 -3.68 -13.56 -0.21
CA GLY A 89 -4.89 -13.30 -1.01
C GLY A 89 -5.90 -12.35 -0.37
N LYS A 90 -5.55 -11.71 0.76
CA LYS A 90 -6.41 -10.75 1.45
C LYS A 90 -5.80 -9.36 1.48
N LEU A 91 -6.62 -8.33 1.39
CA LEU A 91 -6.17 -6.95 1.57
C LEU A 91 -5.82 -6.71 3.05
N GLY A 92 -4.56 -6.39 3.34
CA GLY A 92 -4.04 -6.15 4.69
C GLY A 92 -3.52 -4.73 4.88
N ILE A 93 -3.41 -4.33 6.15
CA ILE A 93 -2.75 -3.09 6.56
C ILE A 93 -1.67 -3.40 7.59
N ILE A 94 -0.47 -2.93 7.27
CA ILE A 94 0.67 -2.91 8.16
C ILE A 94 0.69 -1.56 8.88
N ARG A 95 0.81 -1.59 10.20
CA ARG A 95 1.02 -0.40 11.00
C ARG A 95 2.48 -0.31 11.43
N TRP A 96 3.09 0.85 11.18
CA TRP A 96 4.41 1.18 11.71
C TRP A 96 4.31 2.26 12.78
N ARG A 97 4.83 1.98 13.97
CA ARG A 97 4.85 2.91 15.11
C ARG A 97 6.29 3.17 15.55
N PRO A 98 6.87 4.33 15.17
CA PRO A 98 8.17 4.73 15.67
C PRO A 98 8.00 5.45 17.02
N LYS A 99 7.90 4.73 18.15
CA LYS A 99 8.33 5.23 19.49
C LYS A 99 8.32 4.17 20.59
N SER A 100 9.40 4.19 21.38
CA SER A 100 9.76 3.37 22.58
C SER A 100 9.85 1.85 22.45
N GLY A 101 9.26 1.25 21.42
CA GLY A 101 9.46 -0.14 21.03
C GLY A 101 9.53 -0.16 19.52
N ARG A 102 10.70 -0.48 19.00
CA ARG A 102 11.02 -0.59 17.57
C ARG A 102 10.26 -1.80 17.04
N GLU A 103 8.96 -1.68 16.79
CA GLU A 103 8.13 -2.82 16.43
C GLU A 103 7.19 -2.42 15.29
N LEU A 104 7.38 -3.05 14.14
CA LEU A 104 6.33 -3.16 13.12
C LEU A 104 5.23 -4.02 13.73
N LYS A 105 3.97 -3.59 13.69
CA LYS A 105 2.86 -4.46 14.09
C LYS A 105 1.97 -4.68 12.88
N TRP A 106 1.83 -5.95 12.51
CA TRP A 106 0.75 -6.36 11.62
C TRP A 106 -0.57 -6.21 12.39
N THR A 107 -1.57 -5.51 11.86
CA THR A 107 -2.75 -5.20 12.70
C THR A 107 -4.09 -5.45 12.04
N TRP A 108 -4.23 -5.48 10.71
CA TRP A 108 -5.56 -5.67 10.11
C TRP A 108 -5.53 -6.39 8.78
N VAL A 109 -6.52 -7.26 8.57
CA VAL A 109 -6.83 -7.90 7.30
C VAL A 109 -8.30 -7.65 7.01
N LEU A 110 -8.62 -7.23 5.79
CA LEU A 110 -9.99 -7.09 5.33
C LEU A 110 -10.60 -8.50 5.21
N ASP A 111 -11.74 -8.73 5.87
CA ASP A 111 -12.43 -10.01 5.78
C ASP A 111 -12.87 -10.25 4.32
N SER A 112 -12.38 -11.37 3.77
CA SER A 112 -12.57 -11.79 2.39
C SER A 112 -14.01 -12.17 2.06
N THR A 113 -14.88 -12.36 3.06
CA THR A 113 -16.26 -12.78 2.75
C THR A 113 -17.05 -11.72 2.00
N PHE A 114 -16.82 -10.42 2.20
CA PHE A 114 -17.43 -9.36 1.36
C PHE A 114 -16.63 -8.05 1.27
N GLY A 115 -15.42 -7.98 1.85
CA GLY A 115 -14.60 -6.77 1.81
C GLY A 115 -15.22 -5.55 2.50
N LYS A 116 -16.11 -5.78 3.48
CA LYS A 116 -16.87 -4.71 4.18
C LYS A 116 -16.36 -4.36 5.57
N SER A 117 -15.53 -5.22 6.16
CA SER A 117 -15.08 -5.05 7.55
C SER A 117 -13.65 -5.54 7.73
N TRP A 118 -12.92 -4.81 8.55
CA TRP A 118 -11.55 -5.13 8.92
C TRP A 118 -11.54 -6.04 10.15
N VAL A 119 -10.73 -7.08 10.11
CA VAL A 119 -10.52 -8.02 11.21
C VAL A 119 -9.08 -7.88 11.67
N ASN A 120 -8.90 -7.80 12.99
CA ASN A 120 -7.57 -7.83 13.59
C ASN A 120 -7.10 -9.30 13.63
N PRO A 121 -6.03 -9.67 12.90
CA PRO A 121 -5.45 -11.00 13.01
C PRO A 121 -4.89 -11.16 14.42
N LYS A 122 -5.33 -12.20 15.14
CA LYS A 122 -4.93 -12.46 16.53
C LYS A 122 -3.41 -12.66 16.73
N GLU A 123 -2.65 -12.85 15.65
CA GLU A 123 -1.20 -13.06 15.67
C GLU A 123 -0.48 -11.81 15.15
N GLU A 124 0.13 -11.06 16.07
CA GLU A 124 0.95 -9.89 15.74
C GLU A 124 2.37 -10.35 15.35
N LYS A 125 2.75 -10.19 14.08
CA LYS A 125 4.14 -10.31 13.63
C LYS A 125 4.86 -8.98 13.83
N SER A 126 6.12 -9.02 14.30
CA SER A 126 6.92 -7.81 14.51
C SER A 126 8.35 -7.84 13.95
N ILE A 127 8.78 -6.67 13.48
CA ILE A 127 10.15 -6.37 13.05
C ILE A 127 10.71 -5.27 13.93
N VAL A 128 11.97 -5.44 14.33
CA VAL A 128 12.71 -4.51 15.16
C VAL A 128 13.78 -3.78 14.37
N GLU A 129 13.65 -2.46 14.24
CA GLU A 129 14.62 -1.63 13.53
C GLU A 129 15.03 -0.40 14.36
N GLU A 130 16.34 -0.14 14.42
CA GLU A 130 16.94 0.92 15.25
C GLU A 130 16.89 2.30 14.58
N ASP A 131 16.83 2.33 13.25
CA ASP A 131 16.71 3.55 12.46
C ASP A 131 15.35 4.23 12.70
N LYS A 132 15.39 5.47 13.21
CA LYS A 132 14.20 6.26 13.53
C LYS A 132 13.42 6.73 12.30
N PHE A 133 14.05 6.71 11.13
CA PHE A 133 13.46 7.19 9.88
C PHE A 133 13.07 6.06 8.94
N VAL A 134 13.16 4.80 9.41
CA VAL A 134 12.72 3.67 8.62
C VAL A 134 11.20 3.70 8.45
N LYS A 135 10.74 3.33 7.26
CA LYS A 135 9.34 3.08 6.96
C LYS A 135 9.20 1.80 6.13
N PRO A 136 8.11 1.04 6.33
CA PRO A 136 7.72 0.03 5.36
C PRO A 136 7.37 0.69 4.04
N VAL A 137 7.81 0.07 2.95
CA VAL A 137 7.55 0.53 1.57
C VAL A 137 6.60 -0.42 0.87
N TRP A 138 6.88 -1.71 0.97
CA TRP A 138 6.19 -2.72 0.19
C TRP A 138 6.32 -4.09 0.85
N LEU A 139 5.29 -4.91 0.72
CA LEU A 139 5.32 -6.31 1.12
C LEU A 139 5.17 -7.16 -0.15
N HIS A 140 6.01 -8.18 -0.27
CA HIS A 140 5.96 -9.11 -1.38
C HIS A 140 4.65 -9.91 -1.33
N PRO A 141 3.83 -9.95 -2.40
CA PRO A 141 2.54 -10.64 -2.37
C PRO A 141 2.64 -12.15 -2.12
N SER A 142 3.72 -12.79 -2.59
CA SER A 142 3.89 -14.25 -2.49
C SER A 142 4.72 -14.74 -1.32
N ASN A 143 5.40 -13.85 -0.58
CA ASN A 143 6.32 -14.24 0.49
C ASN A 143 6.18 -13.27 1.66
N ASP A 144 6.48 -13.73 2.88
CA ASP A 144 6.55 -12.92 4.11
C ASP A 144 7.70 -11.90 4.13
N VAL A 145 8.08 -11.34 2.97
CA VAL A 145 9.19 -10.41 2.83
C VAL A 145 8.68 -8.98 2.71
N ILE A 146 9.16 -8.11 3.58
CA ILE A 146 8.88 -6.67 3.55
C ILE A 146 10.12 -5.89 3.14
N LEU A 147 9.94 -4.95 2.23
CA LEU A 147 10.90 -3.93 1.87
C LEU A 147 10.71 -2.74 2.81
N MET A 148 11.77 -2.42 3.55
CA MET A 148 11.85 -1.23 4.39
C MET A 148 12.83 -0.25 3.75
N ALA A 149 12.53 1.05 3.86
CA ALA A 149 13.43 2.11 3.45
C ALA A 149 13.79 3.00 4.64
N GLY A 150 15.08 3.21 4.86
CA GLY A 150 15.60 4.27 5.71
C GLY A 150 15.97 5.50 4.89
N PHE A 151 16.83 6.34 5.45
CA PHE A 151 17.23 7.59 4.81
C PHE A 151 17.96 7.38 3.48
N ASP A 152 19.03 6.58 3.49
CA ASP A 152 19.91 6.34 2.34
C ASP A 152 20.07 4.85 2.01
N TRP A 153 19.10 4.03 2.43
CA TRP A 153 19.16 2.59 2.25
C TRP A 153 17.78 1.97 2.10
N VAL A 154 17.74 0.84 1.41
CA VAL A 154 16.60 -0.08 1.39
C VAL A 154 17.04 -1.47 1.85
N GLY A 155 16.15 -2.22 2.49
CA GLY A 155 16.46 -3.55 2.98
C GLY A 155 15.26 -4.47 2.99
N LEU A 156 15.54 -5.75 2.77
CA LEU A 156 14.53 -6.82 2.77
C LEU A 156 14.55 -7.55 4.11
N TYR A 157 13.36 -7.76 4.67
CA TYR A 157 13.16 -8.40 5.98
C TYR A 157 12.18 -9.54 5.82
N ASN A 158 12.48 -10.68 6.42
CA ASN A 158 11.57 -11.81 6.50
C ASN A 158 10.77 -11.73 7.80
N MET A 159 9.44 -11.72 7.68
CA MET A 159 8.50 -11.65 8.80
C MET A 159 8.31 -13.00 9.52
N LYS A 160 8.71 -14.14 8.93
CA LYS A 160 8.61 -15.47 9.56
C LYS A 160 9.70 -15.72 10.58
N THR A 161 10.93 -15.30 10.28
CA THR A 161 11.99 -15.30 11.28
C THR A 161 11.75 -14.07 12.14
N ASN A 162 11.64 -14.20 13.46
CA ASN A 162 11.52 -13.08 14.41
C ASN A 162 12.79 -12.19 14.39
N ASN A 163 13.10 -11.62 13.23
CA ASN A 163 14.19 -10.70 12.96
C ASN A 163 15.58 -11.17 13.43
N ARG A 164 15.81 -12.49 13.52
CA ARG A 164 17.10 -13.05 13.98
C ARG A 164 18.23 -12.89 12.95
N MET A 165 17.89 -12.66 11.68
CA MET A 165 18.86 -12.35 10.64
C MET A 165 18.96 -10.85 10.44
N LYS A 166 20.20 -10.33 10.37
CA LYS A 166 20.42 -8.95 9.96
C LYS A 166 19.90 -8.78 8.52
N PRO A 167 19.06 -7.77 8.26
CA PRO A 167 18.56 -7.50 6.92
C PRO A 167 19.72 -7.17 5.98
N GLN A 168 19.67 -7.67 4.75
CA GLN A 168 20.59 -7.21 3.71
C GLN A 168 20.16 -5.80 3.31
N ARG A 169 21.04 -4.82 3.53
CA ARG A 169 20.81 -3.41 3.20
C ARG A 169 21.57 -3.02 1.95
N PHE A 170 20.90 -2.27 1.09
CA PHE A 170 21.45 -1.71 -0.13
C PHE A 170 21.44 -0.19 0.02
N LYS A 171 22.62 0.43 -0.15
CA LYS A 171 22.75 1.88 -0.14
C LYS A 171 22.08 2.47 -1.38
N VAL A 172 21.33 3.54 -1.19
CA VAL A 172 20.66 4.29 -2.25
C VAL A 172 21.28 5.69 -2.29
N SER A 173 21.80 6.07 -3.45
CA SER A 173 22.30 7.43 -3.67
C SER A 173 21.12 8.38 -3.84
N LEU A 174 20.95 9.30 -2.88
CA LEU A 174 19.99 10.38 -3.01
C LEU A 174 20.58 11.51 -3.86
N PRO A 175 19.78 12.17 -4.74
CA PRO A 175 20.16 13.41 -5.39
C PRO A 175 20.69 14.44 -4.38
N TYR A 176 21.69 15.23 -4.76
CA TYR A 176 22.42 16.13 -3.85
C TYR A 176 21.56 17.28 -3.27
N SER A 177 20.31 17.46 -3.71
CA SER A 177 19.38 18.52 -3.30
C SER A 177 18.36 18.09 -2.23
N PHE A 178 18.59 16.96 -1.54
CA PHE A 178 17.69 16.49 -0.49
C PHE A 178 17.82 17.32 0.79
N ASP A 179 16.92 18.29 0.94
CA ASP A 179 16.76 19.06 2.16
C ASP A 179 15.91 18.29 3.18
N TYR A 180 16.30 18.31 4.46
CA TYR A 180 15.72 17.50 5.55
C TYR A 180 14.20 17.68 5.73
N THR A 181 13.65 18.79 5.22
CA THR A 181 12.28 19.23 5.40
C THR A 181 11.33 18.82 4.27
N SER A 182 11.87 18.32 3.14
CA SER A 182 11.14 18.06 1.89
C SER A 182 11.42 16.66 1.37
N SER A 183 11.08 15.63 2.15
CA SER A 183 11.33 14.23 1.79
C SER A 183 10.06 13.55 1.26
N SER A 184 9.98 13.36 -0.05
CA SER A 184 9.16 12.31 -0.65
C SER A 184 10.00 11.47 -1.61
N VAL A 185 11.04 10.81 -1.09
CA VAL A 185 11.59 9.63 -1.78
C VAL A 185 10.52 8.56 -1.70
N ASN A 186 9.97 8.24 -2.86
CA ASN A 186 8.95 7.23 -3.01
C ASN A 186 9.60 6.03 -3.70
N TYR A 187 9.63 4.93 -2.97
CA TYR A 187 10.03 3.65 -3.51
C TYR A 187 8.77 2.93 -3.96
N PHE A 188 8.79 2.38 -5.15
CA PHE A 188 7.69 1.57 -5.65
C PHE A 188 8.25 0.31 -6.30
N PRO A 189 7.60 -0.84 -6.09
CA PRO A 189 7.93 -2.03 -6.84
C PRO A 189 7.60 -1.75 -8.32
N PHE A 190 8.55 -2.06 -9.19
CA PHE A 190 8.32 -2.12 -10.63
C PHE A 190 8.28 -3.59 -11.02
N ARG A 191 7.20 -4.01 -11.69
CA ARG A 191 7.17 -5.30 -12.40
C ARG A 191 7.47 -4.99 -13.85
N SER A 192 8.35 -5.79 -14.47
CA SER A 192 8.59 -5.61 -15.90
C SER A 192 7.34 -5.97 -16.68
N ASP A 193 7.21 -5.32 -17.82
CA ASP A 193 6.22 -5.51 -18.87
C ASP A 193 6.16 -6.95 -19.44
N TYR A 194 7.11 -7.81 -19.09
CA TYR A 194 7.11 -9.22 -19.49
C TYR A 194 6.20 -10.11 -18.65
N GLU A 195 5.77 -9.66 -17.47
CA GLU A 195 4.79 -10.39 -16.67
C GLU A 195 3.39 -9.86 -16.99
N LYS A 196 2.57 -10.70 -17.64
CA LYS A 196 1.16 -10.38 -17.87
C LYS A 196 0.49 -10.15 -16.51
N LEU A 197 -0.02 -8.95 -16.30
CA LEU A 197 -0.94 -8.67 -15.20
C LEU A 197 -2.27 -9.32 -15.57
N ASP A 198 -2.44 -10.61 -15.26
CA ASP A 198 -3.74 -11.26 -15.37
C ASP A 198 -4.65 -10.69 -14.27
N LEU A 199 -5.28 -9.56 -14.60
CA LEU A 199 -6.29 -8.89 -13.78
C LEU A 199 -7.66 -9.60 -13.86
N ASN A 200 -7.77 -10.55 -14.81
CA ASN A 200 -8.85 -11.50 -14.95
C ASN A 200 -8.34 -12.87 -14.49
N GLU A 201 -8.32 -13.11 -13.18
CA GLU A 201 -8.45 -14.48 -12.70
C GLU A 201 -9.87 -14.91 -13.03
N ASP A 202 -10.06 -15.48 -14.22
CA ASP A 202 -11.14 -16.42 -14.45
C ASP A 202 -10.87 -17.59 -13.52
N ASP A 203 -11.41 -17.52 -12.32
CA ASP A 203 -11.70 -18.72 -11.55
C ASP A 203 -12.53 -19.59 -12.48
N VAL A 204 -11.87 -20.61 -13.01
CA VAL A 204 -12.52 -21.73 -13.66
C VAL A 204 -13.56 -22.23 -12.67
N GLU A 205 -14.83 -22.12 -13.06
CA GLU A 205 -15.94 -22.78 -12.40
C GLU A 205 -15.59 -24.25 -12.17
N THR A 206 -15.57 -24.70 -10.91
CA THR A 206 -16.43 -25.78 -10.39
C THR A 206 -16.35 -25.86 -8.87
#